data_AF-A0A8S3IAC7-F1
#
_entry.id   AF-A0A8S3IAC7-F1
#
_cell.length_a   1.000
_cell.length_b   1.000
_cell.length_c   1.000
_cell.angle_alpha   90.00
_cell.angle_beta   90.00
_cell.angle_gamma   90.00
#
_symmetry.space_group_name_H-M   'P 1'
#
loop_
_entity.id
_entity.type
_entity.pdbx_description
1 polymer ?
#
loop_
_entity_poly.entity_id
_entity_poly.type
_entity_poly.pdbx_seq_one_letter_code
_entity_poly.pdbx_strand_id
1 'polypeptide(L)'
;LPDLGPLIVPPKDHLLSGYYKISRHYGYSLNYVLNTLNYEAIIITEDDLEVSPDFLDYFQALYPLLKYDKTLWCISAWNDNGIDKKIDRQANLLHRTDFFPGLGWLLTRTVWNEIKDDWPQAFWDDWMRKPEQRRDRACIRPEVSRTGISPEVIIS
;
A
#
# COMPACT_ATOMS: atom_id res chain seq x y z
N LEU A 1 -20.56 -0.48 -7.22
CA LEU A 1 -19.72 -1.44 -7.96
C LEU A 1 -18.74 -0.65 -8.80
N PRO A 2 -17.48 -1.10 -8.95
CA PRO A 2 -16.50 -0.41 -9.79
C PRO A 2 -17.01 -0.31 -11.23
N ASP A 3 -16.59 0.74 -11.95
CA ASP A 3 -16.87 0.85 -13.38
C ASP A 3 -16.28 -0.37 -14.11
N LEU A 4 -17.16 -1.16 -14.73
CA LEU A 4 -16.81 -2.35 -15.50
C LEU A 4 -16.68 -2.06 -17.00
N GLY A 5 -16.80 -0.79 -17.40
CA GLY A 5 -16.61 -0.35 -18.77
C GLY A 5 -15.22 -0.71 -19.32
N PRO A 6 -15.06 -0.68 -20.66
CA PRO A 6 -13.79 -0.98 -21.30
C PRO A 6 -12.72 0.03 -20.86
N LEU A 7 -11.54 -0.48 -20.50
CA LEU A 7 -10.37 0.35 -20.22
C LEU A 7 -9.79 0.86 -21.54
N ILE A 8 -9.44 2.15 -21.58
CA ILE A 8 -8.66 2.71 -22.68
C ILE A 8 -7.19 2.36 -22.43
N VAL A 9 -6.73 1.29 -23.05
CA VAL A 9 -5.34 0.83 -22.97
C VAL A 9 -4.63 1.18 -24.28
N PRO A 10 -3.51 1.92 -24.26
CA PRO A 10 -2.73 2.21 -25.47
C PRO A 10 -2.29 0.91 -26.17
N PRO A 11 -2.23 0.86 -27.52
CA PRO A 11 -1.85 -0.36 -28.24
C PRO A 11 -0.50 -0.96 -27.80
N LYS A 12 0.46 -0.09 -27.46
CA LYS A 12 1.78 -0.49 -26.94
C LYS A 12 1.73 -1.22 -25.58
N ASP A 13 0.67 -1.01 -24.81
CA ASP A 13 0.50 -1.52 -23.44
C ASP A 13 -0.56 -2.62 -23.37
N HIS A 14 -0.97 -3.19 -24.51
CA HIS A 14 -2.04 -4.21 -24.56
C HIS A 14 -1.75 -5.41 -23.63
N LEU A 15 -0.49 -5.87 -23.59
CA LEU A 15 -0.04 -6.95 -22.70
C LEU A 15 -0.04 -6.55 -21.21
N LEU A 16 -0.13 -5.26 -20.90
CA LEU A 16 -0.10 -4.68 -19.56
C LEU A 16 -1.50 -4.26 -19.07
N SER A 17 -2.56 -4.68 -19.76
CA SER A 17 -3.96 -4.35 -19.40
C SER A 17 -4.34 -4.77 -17.96
N GLY A 18 -3.65 -5.75 -17.39
CA GLY A 18 -3.79 -6.13 -15.97
C GLY A 18 -3.49 -4.97 -15.02
N TYR A 19 -2.41 -4.23 -15.24
CA TYR A 19 -2.04 -3.07 -14.41
C TYR A 19 -3.07 -1.95 -14.46
N TYR A 20 -3.76 -1.79 -15.59
CA TYR A 20 -4.86 -0.83 -15.72
C TYR A 20 -6.08 -1.24 -14.90
N LYS A 21 -6.41 -2.54 -14.91
CA LYS A 21 -7.50 -3.09 -14.08
C LYS A 21 -7.18 -2.95 -12.59
N ILE A 22 -5.95 -3.25 -12.20
CA ILE A 22 -5.48 -3.14 -10.82
C ILE A 22 -5.57 -1.68 -10.35
N SER A 23 -5.03 -0.73 -11.12
CA SER A 23 -5.08 0.68 -10.74
C SER A 23 -6.52 1.20 -10.59
N ARG A 24 -7.41 0.85 -11.52
CA ARG A 24 -8.84 1.21 -11.42
C ARG A 24 -9.49 0.61 -10.18
N HIS A 25 -9.18 -0.66 -9.87
CA HIS A 25 -9.73 -1.33 -8.69
C HIS A 25 -9.29 -0.67 -7.40
N TYR A 26 -7.99 -0.39 -7.25
CA TYR A 26 -7.44 0.35 -6.11
C TYR A 26 -8.09 1.73 -5.95
N GLY A 27 -8.17 2.52 -7.03
CA GLY A 27 -8.76 3.85 -6.99
C GLY A 27 -10.24 3.83 -6.57
N TYR A 28 -11.02 2.88 -7.07
CA TYR A 28 -12.41 2.69 -6.62
C TYR A 28 -12.49 2.32 -5.14
N SER A 29 -11.73 1.30 -4.70
CA SER A 29 -11.80 0.76 -3.35
C SER A 29 -11.36 1.80 -2.30
N LEU A 30 -10.27 2.53 -2.56
CA LEU A 30 -9.80 3.61 -1.72
C LEU A 30 -10.86 4.72 -1.60
N ASN A 31 -11.43 5.16 -2.72
CA ASN A 31 -12.46 6.19 -2.70
C ASN A 31 -13.73 5.73 -1.97
N TYR A 32 -14.14 4.49 -2.20
CA TYR A 32 -15.33 3.94 -1.56
C TYR A 32 -15.17 3.89 -0.04
N VAL A 33 -14.07 3.33 0.48
CA VAL A 33 -13.86 3.22 1.92
C VAL A 33 -13.65 4.59 2.58
N LEU A 34 -12.79 5.44 2.00
CA LEU A 34 -12.38 6.68 2.65
C LEU A 34 -13.41 7.79 2.48
N ASN A 35 -14.03 7.93 1.30
CA ASN A 35 -14.96 9.03 1.02
C ASN A 35 -16.43 8.60 1.04
N THR A 36 -16.79 7.42 0.53
CA THR A 36 -18.21 6.98 0.55
C THR A 36 -18.62 6.43 1.92
N LEU A 37 -17.83 5.54 2.52
CA LEU A 37 -18.07 5.02 3.87
C LEU A 37 -17.57 5.95 4.97
N ASN A 38 -16.84 7.02 4.61
CA ASN A 38 -16.38 8.08 5.50
C ASN A 38 -15.43 7.60 6.63
N TYR A 39 -14.63 6.56 6.38
CA TYR A 39 -13.56 6.16 7.31
C TYR A 39 -12.39 7.15 7.28
N GLU A 40 -11.69 7.29 8.42
CA GLU A 40 -10.51 8.18 8.52
C GLU A 40 -9.27 7.59 7.85
N ALA A 41 -9.15 6.27 7.84
CA ALA A 41 -8.01 5.54 7.32
C ALA A 41 -8.40 4.13 6.89
N ILE A 42 -7.54 3.48 6.11
CA ILE A 42 -7.72 2.13 5.57
C ILE A 42 -6.39 1.38 5.64
N ILE A 43 -6.43 0.11 6.05
CA ILE A 43 -5.34 -0.84 5.87
C ILE A 43 -5.67 -1.67 4.63
N ILE A 44 -4.75 -1.72 3.67
CA ILE A 44 -4.90 -2.44 2.41
C ILE A 44 -4.03 -3.70 2.46
N THR A 45 -4.63 -4.84 2.11
CA THR A 45 -3.97 -6.13 1.89
C THR A 45 -4.37 -6.67 0.52
N GLU A 46 -3.41 -7.26 -0.19
CA GLU A 46 -3.69 -8.07 -1.37
C GLU A 46 -4.13 -9.47 -0.94
N ASP A 47 -4.79 -10.20 -1.84
CA ASP A 47 -5.40 -11.51 -1.54
C ASP A 47 -4.38 -12.64 -1.35
N ASP A 48 -3.15 -12.42 -1.79
CA ASP A 48 -2.02 -13.34 -1.65
C ASP A 48 -1.16 -13.09 -0.41
N LEU A 49 -1.54 -12.17 0.49
CA LEU A 49 -0.78 -11.87 1.70
C LEU A 49 -1.25 -12.67 2.92
N GLU A 50 -0.31 -13.36 3.56
CA GLU A 50 -0.47 -13.85 4.94
C GLU A 50 -0.07 -12.74 5.92
N VAL A 51 -0.83 -12.58 7.00
CA VAL A 51 -0.57 -11.57 8.03
C VAL A 51 -0.02 -12.20 9.30
N SER A 52 0.87 -11.49 10.00
CA SER A 52 1.39 -11.93 11.29
C SER A 52 0.34 -11.83 12.40
N PRO A 53 0.52 -12.55 13.53
CA PRO A 53 -0.42 -12.47 14.67
C PRO A 53 -0.59 -11.06 15.26
N ASP A 54 0.44 -10.20 15.17
CA ASP A 54 0.45 -8.83 15.67
C ASP A 54 0.08 -7.77 14.61
N PHE A 55 -0.39 -8.17 13.42
CA PHE A 55 -0.62 -7.26 12.29
C PHE A 55 -1.54 -6.07 12.63
N LEU A 56 -2.67 -6.32 13.30
CA LEU A 56 -3.59 -5.24 13.68
C LEU A 56 -3.05 -4.41 14.84
N ASP A 57 -2.40 -5.03 15.83
CA ASP A 57 -1.77 -4.33 16.96
C ASP A 57 -0.66 -3.37 16.46
N TYR A 58 0.11 -3.81 15.46
CA TYR A 58 1.12 -3.01 14.78
C TYR A 58 0.54 -1.73 14.18
N PHE A 59 -0.55 -1.83 13.40
CA PHE A 59 -1.20 -0.64 12.83
C PHE A 59 -1.89 0.22 13.88
N GLN A 60 -2.53 -0.38 14.88
CA GLN A 60 -3.20 0.35 15.95
C GLN A 60 -2.20 1.21 16.74
N ALA A 61 -1.02 0.65 17.06
CA ALA A 61 0.03 1.36 17.77
C ALA A 61 0.64 2.50 16.96
N LEU A 62 0.75 2.34 15.63
CA LEU A 62 1.40 3.31 14.75
C LEU A 62 0.46 4.35 14.13
N TYR A 63 -0.84 4.09 14.07
CA TYR A 63 -1.82 5.03 13.50
C TYR A 63 -1.73 6.45 14.07
N PRO A 64 -1.55 6.67 15.40
CA PRO A 64 -1.35 8.01 15.94
C PRO A 64 -0.13 8.73 15.32
N LEU A 65 0.99 8.02 15.10
CA LEU A 65 2.16 8.64 14.46
C LEU A 65 1.84 9.14 13.05
N LEU A 66 1.16 8.33 12.24
CA LEU A 66 0.75 8.73 10.89
C LEU A 66 -0.24 9.91 10.90
N LYS A 67 -1.08 10.03 11.93
CA LYS A 67 -2.04 11.14 12.06
C LYS A 67 -1.35 12.47 12.40
N TYR A 68 -0.36 12.44 13.30
CA TYR A 68 0.29 13.63 13.85
C TYR A 68 1.56 14.07 13.12
N ASP A 69 2.40 13.13 12.66
CA ASP A 69 3.63 13.45 11.93
C ASP A 69 3.35 13.65 10.43
N LYS A 70 3.35 14.90 9.98
CA LYS A 70 3.11 15.27 8.57
C LYS A 70 4.26 14.91 7.64
N THR A 71 5.40 14.49 8.17
CA THR A 71 6.50 13.93 7.38
C THR A 71 6.28 12.45 7.05
N LEU A 72 5.23 11.82 7.59
CA LEU A 72 4.80 10.48 7.23
C LEU A 72 3.57 10.51 6.31
N TRP A 73 3.46 9.52 5.43
CA TRP A 73 2.29 9.37 4.57
C TRP A 73 1.75 7.94 4.46
N CYS A 74 2.52 6.94 4.92
CA CYS A 74 2.02 5.58 5.09
C CYS A 74 2.71 4.85 6.25
N ILE A 75 2.12 3.72 6.63
CA ILE A 75 2.78 2.68 7.43
C ILE A 75 2.68 1.41 6.59
N SER A 76 3.78 0.69 6.38
CA SER A 76 3.79 -0.58 5.68
C SER A 76 4.22 -1.70 6.62
N ALA A 77 3.60 -2.85 6.49
CA ALA A 77 3.92 -4.09 7.17
C ALA A 77 5.15 -4.78 6.55
N TRP A 78 5.71 -4.27 5.45
CA TRP A 78 6.73 -4.94 4.66
C TRP A 78 8.11 -4.32 4.82
N ASN A 79 9.12 -5.18 4.94
CA ASN A 79 10.52 -4.83 4.77
C ASN A 79 11.05 -5.42 3.46
N ASP A 80 11.37 -4.57 2.48
CA ASP A 80 11.93 -4.97 1.19
C ASP A 80 13.21 -5.82 1.30
N ASN A 81 13.96 -5.66 2.41
CA ASN A 81 15.17 -6.42 2.69
C ASN A 81 14.99 -7.38 3.89
N GLY A 82 13.75 -7.77 4.19
CA GLY A 82 13.34 -8.61 5.32
C GLY A 82 13.75 -10.08 5.29
N ILE A 83 14.81 -10.42 4.54
CA ILE A 83 15.24 -11.81 4.33
C ILE A 83 15.77 -12.39 5.64
N ASP A 84 15.36 -13.61 6.00
CA ASP A 84 15.87 -14.30 7.20
C ASP A 84 17.40 -14.30 7.21
N LYS A 85 17.97 -14.11 8.41
CA LYS A 85 19.41 -13.97 8.67
C LYS A 85 20.08 -12.72 8.08
N LYS A 86 19.34 -11.81 7.43
CA LYS A 86 19.84 -10.49 6.99
C LYS A 86 19.25 -9.32 7.78
N ILE A 87 18.41 -9.62 8.77
CA ILE A 87 17.74 -8.65 9.63
C ILE A 87 18.04 -8.92 11.11
N ASP A 88 17.87 -7.89 11.94
CA ASP A 88 17.75 -8.09 13.38
C ASP A 88 16.44 -8.85 13.68
N ARG A 89 16.49 -9.77 14.63
CA ARG A 89 15.32 -10.55 15.07
C ARG A 89 14.48 -9.81 16.11
N GLN A 90 14.88 -8.60 16.50
CA GLN A 90 14.09 -7.69 17.32
C GLN A 90 12.82 -7.25 16.59
N ALA A 91 11.71 -7.95 16.88
CA ALA A 91 10.42 -7.70 16.22
C ALA A 91 9.90 -6.27 16.44
N ASN A 92 10.27 -5.60 17.55
CA ASN A 92 9.82 -4.25 17.88
C ASN A 92 10.63 -3.13 17.20
N LEU A 93 11.67 -3.45 16.43
CA LEU A 93 12.46 -2.45 15.72
C LEU A 93 11.69 -1.91 14.50
N LEU A 94 11.65 -0.58 14.39
CA LEU A 94 10.94 0.16 13.34
C LEU A 94 11.88 1.15 12.67
N HIS A 95 11.62 1.42 11.39
CA HIS A 95 12.41 2.33 10.59
C HIS A 95 11.51 3.28 9.79
N ARG A 96 12.08 4.44 9.44
CA ARG A 96 11.54 5.29 8.38
C ARG A 96 12.17 4.86 7.05
N THR A 97 11.38 4.88 5.98
CA THR A 97 11.83 4.61 4.61
C THR A 97 11.25 5.63 3.65
N ASP A 98 12.08 6.10 2.72
CA ASP A 98 11.64 6.97 1.61
C ASP A 98 11.06 6.16 0.44
N PHE A 99 11.25 4.85 0.43
CA PHE A 99 10.64 3.95 -0.54
C PHE A 99 9.26 3.51 -0.06
N PHE A 100 8.23 3.70 -0.88
CA PHE A 100 6.87 3.20 -0.60
C PHE A 100 6.82 1.67 -0.83
N PRO A 101 6.69 0.85 0.22
CA PRO A 101 6.81 -0.61 0.06
C PRO A 101 5.49 -1.29 -0.35
N GLY A 102 4.33 -0.75 0.04
CA GLY A 102 3.04 -1.42 -0.15
C GLY A 102 2.88 -2.65 0.76
N LEU A 103 2.41 -3.77 0.20
CA LEU A 103 2.38 -5.12 0.79
C LEU A 103 1.86 -5.16 2.25
N GLY A 104 0.62 -4.74 2.45
CA GLY A 104 0.04 -4.54 3.78
C GLY A 104 0.33 -3.12 4.27
N TRP A 105 -0.51 -2.14 3.95
CA TRP A 105 -0.19 -0.75 4.23
C TRP A 105 -1.38 0.10 4.64
N LEU A 106 -1.14 1.08 5.50
CA LEU A 106 -2.12 2.00 6.04
C LEU A 106 -2.02 3.37 5.37
N LEU A 107 -3.17 3.86 4.91
CA LEU A 107 -3.35 5.17 4.28
C LEU A 107 -4.44 5.96 4.97
N THR A 108 -4.26 7.27 5.12
CA THR A 108 -5.30 8.16 5.65
C THR A 108 -6.15 8.77 4.54
N ARG A 109 -7.40 9.13 4.87
CA ARG A 109 -8.29 9.88 3.97
C ARG A 109 -7.67 11.20 3.51
N THR A 110 -6.88 11.85 4.37
CA THR A 110 -6.19 13.09 4.02
C THR A 110 -5.24 12.87 2.84
N VAL A 111 -4.37 11.86 2.93
CA VAL A 111 -3.45 11.53 1.84
C VAL A 111 -4.20 11.06 0.59
N TRP A 112 -5.25 10.25 0.74
CA TRP A 112 -6.07 9.86 -0.42
C TRP A 112 -6.67 11.07 -1.14
N ASN A 113 -7.22 12.04 -0.41
CA ASN A 113 -7.79 13.24 -1.01
C ASN A 113 -6.77 14.16 -1.67
N GLU A 114 -5.48 14.05 -1.33
CA GLU A 114 -4.41 14.76 -2.02
C GLU A 114 -4.08 14.15 -3.39
N ILE A 115 -4.28 12.85 -3.58
CA ILE A 115 -3.76 12.10 -4.74
C ILE A 115 -4.86 11.56 -5.66
N LYS A 116 -6.11 11.47 -5.19
CA LYS A 116 -7.21 10.81 -5.91
C LYS A 116 -7.55 11.42 -7.27
N ASP A 117 -7.35 12.74 -7.43
CA ASP A 117 -7.74 13.46 -8.65
C ASP A 117 -6.71 13.25 -9.78
N ASP A 118 -5.48 12.89 -9.43
CA ASP A 118 -4.39 12.56 -10.35
C ASP A 118 -4.09 11.05 -10.41
N TRP A 119 -5.00 10.21 -9.89
CA TRP A 119 -4.78 8.77 -9.78
C TRP A 119 -4.47 8.16 -11.16
N PRO A 120 -3.39 7.37 -11.28
CA PRO A 120 -2.88 6.96 -12.58
C PRO A 120 -3.74 5.87 -13.20
N GLN A 121 -3.70 5.77 -14.54
CA GLN A 121 -4.42 4.71 -15.24
C GLN A 121 -3.83 3.32 -14.99
N ALA A 122 -2.54 3.22 -14.67
CA ALA A 122 -1.79 1.97 -14.42
C ALA A 122 -0.57 2.22 -13.53
N PHE A 123 0.07 1.14 -13.04
CA PHE A 123 1.33 1.19 -12.26
C PHE A 123 1.24 2.13 -11.05
N TRP A 124 0.17 1.96 -10.27
CA TRP A 124 -0.20 2.90 -9.21
C TRP A 124 0.85 2.99 -8.09
N ASP A 125 1.51 1.89 -7.78
CA ASP A 125 2.54 1.80 -6.74
C ASP A 125 3.83 2.52 -7.18
N ASP A 126 4.28 2.31 -8.41
CA ASP A 126 5.40 3.06 -9.00
C ASP A 126 5.10 4.54 -9.13
N TRP A 127 3.86 4.89 -9.51
CA TRP A 127 3.42 6.27 -9.52
C TRP A 127 3.44 6.89 -8.12
N MET A 128 3.01 6.16 -7.08
CA MET A 128 3.11 6.62 -5.70
C MET A 128 4.57 6.87 -5.27
N ARG A 129 5.52 6.07 -5.75
CA ARG A 129 6.96 6.24 -5.43
C ARG A 129 7.57 7.53 -6.00
N LYS A 130 6.92 8.19 -6.97
CA LYS A 130 7.47 9.38 -7.61
C LYS A 130 7.52 10.59 -6.67
N PRO A 131 8.49 11.52 -6.83
CA PRO A 131 8.63 12.68 -5.96
C PRO A 131 7.39 13.57 -5.89
N GLU A 132 6.63 13.70 -6.99
CA GLU A 132 5.44 14.55 -7.08
C GLU A 132 4.32 14.10 -6.14
N GLN A 133 4.19 12.77 -5.95
CA GLN A 133 3.25 12.15 -5.04
C GLN A 133 3.83 12.03 -3.63
N ARG A 134 5.05 11.50 -3.50
CA ARG A 134 5.71 11.25 -2.22
C ARG A 134 5.95 12.55 -1.42
N ARG A 135 6.33 13.64 -2.11
CA ARG A 135 6.57 14.97 -1.52
C ARG A 135 7.50 14.94 -0.30
N ASP A 136 8.59 14.20 -0.42
CA ASP A 136 9.60 14.01 0.63
C ASP A 136 9.08 13.44 1.96
N ARG A 137 7.92 12.77 1.93
CA ARG A 137 7.37 12.02 3.07
C ARG A 137 7.94 10.60 3.09
N ALA A 138 8.00 10.04 4.29
CA ALA A 138 8.46 8.68 4.53
C ALA A 138 7.30 7.77 4.97
N CYS A 139 7.51 6.47 4.85
CA CYS A 139 6.68 5.49 5.53
C CYS A 139 7.39 4.92 6.76
N ILE A 140 6.62 4.42 7.72
CA ILE A 140 7.16 3.50 8.73
C ILE A 140 7.14 2.09 8.16
N ARG A 141 8.23 1.35 8.36
CA ARG A 141 8.35 -0.07 8.05
C ARG A 141 8.96 -0.82 9.24
N PRO A 142 8.64 -2.11 9.44
CA PRO A 142 9.26 -2.90 10.49
C PRO A 142 10.62 -3.47 10.10
N GLU A 143 11.40 -3.95 11.08
CA GLU A 143 12.54 -4.82 10.81
C GLU A 143 12.12 -6.23 10.36
N VAL A 144 11.22 -6.85 11.13
CA VAL A 144 10.57 -8.12 10.77
C VAL A 144 9.22 -7.84 10.11
N SER A 145 9.01 -8.25 8.86
CA SER A 145 7.75 -8.04 8.14
C SER A 145 6.55 -8.64 8.90
N ARG A 146 5.41 -7.94 8.83
CA ARG A 146 4.10 -8.33 9.37
C ARG A 146 3.20 -8.95 8.29
N THR A 147 3.71 -9.02 7.07
CA THR A 147 3.11 -9.70 5.93
C THR A 147 4.13 -10.64 5.29
N GLY A 148 3.63 -11.73 4.73
CA GLY A 148 4.37 -12.68 3.90
C GLY A 148 3.58 -12.96 2.63
N ILE A 149 4.26 -13.10 1.49
CA ILE A 149 3.59 -13.53 0.25
C ILE A 149 3.32 -15.03 0.39
N SER A 150 2.06 -15.44 0.24
CA SER A 150 1.66 -16.83 0.22
C SER A 150 2.36 -17.52 -0.96
N PRO A 151 2.94 -18.73 -0.78
CA PRO A 151 3.44 -19.48 -1.92
C PRO A 151 2.30 -19.70 -2.93
N GLU A 152 2.60 -19.57 -4.24
CA GLU A 152 1.63 -19.84 -5.30
C GLU A 152 0.92 -21.16 -5.06
N VAL A 153 -0.42 -21.18 -5.24
CA VAL A 153 -1.18 -22.42 -5.31
C VAL A 153 -0.72 -23.15 -6.57
N ILE A 154 0.28 -24.02 -6.45
CA ILE A 154 0.59 -25.02 -7.46
C ILE A 154 -0.60 -25.99 -7.47
N ILE A 155 -1.57 -25.73 -8.35
CA ILE A 155 -2.58 -26.74 -8.69
C ILE A 155 -1.84 -27.82 -9.48
N SER A 156 -1.46 -28.90 -8.79
CA SER A 156 -0.99 -30.15 -9.39
C SER A 156 -2.13 -30.89 -10.10
#